data_AF-A0A450X6U6-F1
#
_entry.id   AF-A0A450X6U6-F1
#
_cell.length_a   1.000
_cell.length_b   1.000
_cell.length_c   1.000
_cell.angle_alpha   90.00
_cell.angle_beta   90.00
_cell.angle_gamma   90.00
#
_symmetry.space_group_name_H-M   'P 1'
#
loop_
_entity.id
_entity.type
_entity.pdbx_description
1 polymer ?
#
loop_
_entity_poly.entity_id
_entity_poly.type
_entity_poly.pdbx_seq_one_letter_code
_entity_poly.pdbx_strand_id
1 'polypeptide(L)'
;MGGIDPLAATGREWRKPLPYPIYVHLEPFPVQELQIDHRIPFEIAGENKGNFSEDITDYMLLCASANRAKSWSCENCPNWRVRDTSACKSCYWAHPESYTHIAMRDIRRLDLLWSGEETAQYDLLVEEATKIQKKAPEYVKNVLRNHFKQKNNPREI
;
A
#
# COMPACT_ATOMS: atom_id res chain seq x y z
N MET A 1 -50.47 22.54 5.55
CA MET A 1 -49.45 22.13 4.57
C MET A 1 -48.12 22.02 5.30
N GLY A 2 -47.83 20.86 5.89
CA GLY A 2 -46.55 20.62 6.56
C GLY A 2 -45.53 20.17 5.54
N GLY A 3 -44.53 21.00 5.28
CA GLY A 3 -43.43 20.71 4.36
C GLY A 3 -42.56 19.59 4.91
N ILE A 4 -42.27 18.61 4.06
CA ILE A 4 -41.35 17.50 4.33
C ILE A 4 -39.94 18.09 4.30
N ASP A 5 -39.19 17.94 5.40
CA ASP A 5 -37.78 18.34 5.48
C ASP A 5 -36.96 17.49 4.49
N PRO A 6 -36.34 18.08 3.46
CA PRO A 6 -35.54 17.32 2.48
C PRO A 6 -34.27 16.71 3.08
N LEU A 7 -33.87 17.12 4.30
CA LEU A 7 -32.64 16.65 4.95
C LEU A 7 -32.78 15.29 5.64
N ALA A 8 -34.00 14.79 5.83
CA ALA A 8 -34.24 13.46 6.42
C ALA A 8 -33.92 12.31 5.46
N ALA A 9 -33.75 12.57 4.15
CA ALA A 9 -33.51 11.53 3.14
C ALA A 9 -32.02 11.24 2.85
N THR A 10 -31.08 11.90 3.54
CA THR A 10 -29.65 11.65 3.32
C THR A 10 -29.09 10.73 4.39
N GLY A 11 -29.04 9.43 4.09
CA GLY A 11 -28.44 8.37 4.90
C GLY A 11 -26.97 8.60 5.22
N ARG A 12 -26.71 9.51 6.18
CA ARG A 12 -25.39 9.88 6.71
C ARG A 12 -24.86 8.86 7.73
N GLU A 13 -25.00 7.58 7.45
CA GLU A 13 -24.38 6.52 8.27
C GLU A 13 -23.23 5.79 7.57
N TRP A 14 -23.09 5.95 6.25
CA TRP A 14 -22.04 5.31 5.44
C TRP A 14 -20.74 6.11 5.32
N ARG A 15 -20.57 7.20 6.08
CA ARG A 15 -19.35 8.05 6.04
C ARG A 15 -18.32 7.69 7.12
N LYS A 16 -18.33 6.46 7.62
CA LYS A 16 -17.18 5.98 8.41
C LYS A 16 -16.15 5.42 7.42
N PRO A 17 -14.99 6.07 7.22
CA PRO A 17 -13.93 5.45 6.43
C PRO A 17 -13.62 4.09 7.04
N LEU A 18 -13.50 3.06 6.19
CA LEU A 18 -13.05 1.74 6.66
C LEU A 18 -11.71 1.94 7.38
N PRO A 19 -11.50 1.35 8.57
CA PRO A 19 -10.32 1.61 9.40
C PRO A 19 -9.03 1.01 8.84
N TYR A 20 -9.06 0.49 7.61
CA TYR A 20 -7.94 -0.19 6.99
C TYR A 20 -7.33 0.72 5.92
N PRO A 21 -6.09 1.18 6.09
CA PRO A 21 -5.38 1.83 5.00
C PRO A 21 -5.36 0.83 3.84
N ILE A 22 -5.87 1.24 2.68
CA ILE A 22 -5.71 0.45 1.47
C ILE A 22 -4.23 0.40 1.24
N TYR A 23 -3.61 -0.77 1.41
CA TYR A 23 -2.17 -0.92 1.62
C TYR A 23 -1.26 -0.37 0.49
N VAL A 24 -1.84 0.19 -0.58
CA VAL A 24 -1.13 0.87 -1.68
C VAL A 24 -1.21 2.41 -1.59
N HIS A 25 -2.07 2.97 -0.72
CA HIS A 25 -2.24 4.41 -0.48
C HIS A 25 -2.37 4.72 1.02
N LEU A 26 -1.72 5.79 1.46
CA LEU A 26 -1.61 6.14 2.89
C LEU A 26 -2.85 6.83 3.47
N GLU A 27 -3.90 7.03 2.67
CA GLU A 27 -5.15 7.68 3.09
C GLU A 27 -6.35 6.74 2.88
N PRO A 28 -7.43 6.91 3.67
CA PRO A 28 -8.70 6.24 3.42
C PRO A 28 -9.23 6.60 2.02
N PHE A 29 -9.73 5.59 1.32
CA PHE A 29 -10.31 5.76 -0.01
C PHE A 29 -11.82 5.51 0.04
N PRO A 30 -12.64 6.21 -0.76
CA PRO A 30 -14.07 5.97 -0.78
C PRO A 30 -14.39 4.54 -1.23
N VAL A 31 -15.32 3.87 -0.53
CA VAL A 31 -15.62 2.45 -0.76
C VAL A 31 -16.08 2.19 -2.21
N GLN A 32 -16.85 3.12 -2.79
CA GLN A 32 -17.31 3.02 -4.18
C GLN A 32 -16.20 3.11 -5.24
N GLU A 33 -14.99 3.52 -4.86
CA GLU A 33 -13.82 3.59 -5.74
C GLU A 33 -12.89 2.37 -5.59
N LEU A 34 -13.24 1.45 -4.69
CA LEU A 34 -12.50 0.22 -4.47
C LEU A 34 -12.95 -0.88 -5.44
N GLN A 35 -11.98 -1.69 -5.85
CA GLN A 35 -12.12 -2.85 -6.69
C GLN A 35 -11.69 -4.07 -5.87
N ILE A 36 -12.46 -5.14 -5.99
CA ILE A 36 -12.08 -6.45 -5.47
C ILE A 36 -11.13 -7.08 -6.50
N ASP A 37 -9.98 -7.54 -6.03
CA ASP A 37 -9.04 -8.31 -6.84
C ASP A 37 -8.50 -9.50 -6.03
N HIS A 38 -7.98 -10.52 -6.72
CA HIS A 38 -7.35 -11.67 -6.07
C HIS A 38 -5.95 -11.29 -5.58
N ARG A 39 -5.58 -11.72 -4.38
CA ARG A 39 -4.21 -11.54 -3.85
C ARG A 39 -3.18 -12.21 -4.75
N ILE A 40 -3.42 -13.47 -5.10
CA ILE A 40 -2.62 -14.21 -6.08
C ILE A 40 -3.37 -14.22 -7.41
N PRO A 41 -2.76 -13.78 -8.54
CA PRO A 41 -3.43 -13.81 -9.84
C PRO A 41 -3.96 -15.20 -10.18
N PHE A 42 -5.15 -15.28 -10.77
CA PHE A 42 -5.80 -16.54 -11.12
C PHE A 42 -4.89 -17.41 -12.00
N GLU A 43 -4.17 -16.81 -12.95
CA GLU A 43 -3.25 -17.50 -13.84
C GLU A 43 -2.06 -18.13 -13.11
N ILE A 44 -1.77 -17.70 -11.88
CA ILE A 44 -0.72 -18.27 -11.01
C ILE A 44 -1.32 -19.26 -10.01
N ALA A 45 -2.42 -18.91 -9.36
CA ALA A 45 -3.07 -19.76 -8.36
C ALA A 45 -3.60 -21.07 -8.96
N GLY A 46 -4.12 -20.99 -10.19
CA GLY A 46 -4.67 -22.13 -10.93
C GLY A 46 -5.79 -22.83 -10.18
N GLU A 47 -7.05 -22.48 -10.41
CA GLU A 47 -8.15 -23.29 -9.88
C GLU A 47 -8.48 -24.45 -10.82
N ASN A 48 -8.89 -25.57 -10.22
CA ASN A 48 -9.68 -26.60 -10.89
C ASN A 48 -10.83 -25.92 -11.63
N LYS A 49 -10.68 -25.77 -12.95
CA LYS A 49 -11.58 -25.12 -13.90
C LYS A 49 -13.06 -25.15 -13.44
N GLY A 50 -13.55 -24.14 -12.71
CA GLY A 50 -14.98 -24.05 -12.42
C GLY A 50 -15.47 -23.18 -11.26
N ASN A 51 -14.78 -23.10 -10.12
CA ASN A 51 -15.35 -22.45 -8.92
C ASN A 51 -14.41 -21.39 -8.34
N PHE A 52 -14.91 -20.16 -8.22
CA PHE A 52 -14.27 -19.11 -7.41
C PHE A 52 -14.04 -19.59 -5.98
N SER A 53 -12.88 -19.24 -5.41
CA SER A 53 -12.65 -19.41 -3.97
C SER A 53 -13.76 -18.78 -3.14
N GLU A 54 -14.32 -19.57 -2.22
CA GLU A 54 -15.27 -19.08 -1.20
C GLU A 54 -14.53 -18.39 -0.04
N ASP A 55 -13.19 -18.49 0.00
CA ASP A 55 -12.37 -17.87 1.04
C ASP A 55 -12.15 -16.39 0.74
N ILE A 56 -12.78 -15.53 1.54
CA ILE A 56 -12.64 -14.07 1.43
C ILE A 56 -11.18 -13.61 1.58
N THR A 57 -10.32 -14.41 2.21
CA THR A 57 -8.90 -14.06 2.41
C THR A 57 -8.07 -14.15 1.13
N ASP A 58 -8.57 -14.81 0.08
CA ASP A 58 -7.95 -14.82 -1.25
C ASP A 58 -8.14 -13.51 -2.02
N TYR A 59 -8.97 -12.61 -1.49
CA TYR A 59 -9.30 -11.33 -2.08
C TYR A 59 -8.70 -10.15 -1.31
N MET A 60 -8.58 -9.02 -2.01
CA MET A 60 -8.17 -7.75 -1.44
C MET A 60 -8.87 -6.58 -2.13
N LEU A 61 -8.95 -5.45 -1.43
CA LEU A 61 -9.49 -4.20 -1.97
C LEU A 61 -8.36 -3.30 -2.46
N LEU A 62 -8.50 -2.80 -3.68
CA LEU A 62 -7.55 -1.90 -4.34
C LEU A 62 -8.29 -0.75 -5.01
N CYS A 63 -7.73 0.45 -5.01
CA CYS A 63 -8.23 1.48 -5.92
C CYS A 63 -7.80 1.16 -7.36
N ALA A 64 -8.43 1.81 -8.34
CA ALA A 64 -8.19 1.54 -9.77
C ALA A 64 -6.72 1.68 -10.20
N SER A 65 -5.97 2.63 -9.63
CA SER A 65 -4.55 2.84 -9.95
C SER A 65 -3.67 1.72 -9.40
N ALA A 66 -3.93 1.29 -8.17
CA ALA A 66 -3.22 0.20 -7.52
C ALA A 66 -3.49 -1.14 -8.24
N ASN A 67 -4.74 -1.39 -8.62
CA ASN A 67 -5.12 -2.60 -9.35
C ASN A 67 -4.41 -2.68 -10.72
N ARG A 68 -4.38 -1.57 -11.46
CA ARG A 68 -3.64 -1.49 -12.74
C ARG A 68 -2.14 -1.72 -12.56
N ALA A 69 -1.55 -1.15 -11.51
CA ALA A 69 -0.12 -1.34 -11.21
C ALA A 69 0.19 -2.79 -10.83
N LYS A 70 -0.70 -3.45 -10.05
CA LYS A 70 -0.62 -4.88 -9.74
C LYS A 70 -0.65 -5.73 -11.00
N SER A 71 -1.68 -5.58 -11.85
CA SER A 71 -1.82 -6.33 -13.10
C SER A 71 -0.55 -6.20 -13.96
N TRP A 72 -0.11 -4.99 -14.26
CA TRP A 72 1.09 -4.77 -15.06
C TRP A 72 2.33 -5.40 -14.41
N SER A 73 2.53 -5.23 -13.10
CA SER A 73 3.70 -5.78 -12.42
C SER A 73 3.68 -7.30 -12.33
N CYS A 74 2.52 -7.94 -12.24
CA CYS A 74 2.37 -9.39 -12.19
C CYS A 74 2.57 -10.02 -13.58
N GLU A 75 2.00 -9.42 -14.63
CA GLU A 75 2.16 -9.87 -16.02
C GLU A 75 3.63 -9.78 -16.48
N ASN A 76 4.38 -8.81 -15.96
CA ASN A 76 5.80 -8.62 -16.24
C ASN A 76 6.74 -9.28 -15.20
N CYS A 77 6.19 -10.01 -14.22
CA CYS A 77 6.98 -10.72 -13.22
C CYS A 77 7.57 -12.02 -13.80
N PRO A 78 8.81 -12.41 -13.45
CA PRO A 78 9.32 -13.74 -13.81
C PRO A 78 8.40 -14.88 -13.37
N ASN A 79 7.67 -14.71 -12.25
CA ASN A 79 6.72 -15.71 -11.76
C ASN A 79 5.51 -15.95 -12.68
N TRP A 80 5.25 -15.05 -13.64
CA TRP A 80 4.23 -15.28 -14.65
C TRP A 80 4.48 -16.53 -15.49
N ARG A 81 5.75 -16.95 -15.61
CA ARG A 81 6.12 -18.20 -16.30
C ARG A 81 6.28 -19.36 -15.33
N VAL A 82 6.85 -19.11 -14.15
CA VAL A 82 7.16 -20.14 -13.15
C VAL A 82 5.90 -20.67 -12.46
N ARG A 83 4.89 -19.80 -12.27
CA ARG A 83 3.61 -20.11 -11.62
C ARG A 83 3.76 -20.61 -10.18
N ASP A 84 4.76 -20.11 -9.44
CA ASP A 84 4.97 -20.46 -8.04
C ASP A 84 4.09 -19.61 -7.11
N THR A 85 3.05 -20.21 -6.55
CA THR A 85 2.15 -19.53 -5.61
C THR A 85 2.86 -19.08 -4.33
N SER A 86 3.91 -19.80 -3.89
CA SER A 86 4.66 -19.45 -2.68
C SER A 86 5.43 -18.14 -2.85
N ALA A 87 5.96 -17.88 -4.06
CA ALA A 87 6.58 -16.60 -4.39
C ALA A 87 5.56 -15.44 -4.33
N CYS A 88 4.30 -15.66 -4.71
CA CYS A 88 3.25 -14.64 -4.57
C CYS A 88 2.88 -14.38 -3.11
N LYS A 89 2.85 -15.41 -2.24
CA LYS A 89 2.52 -15.25 -0.81
C LYS A 89 3.46 -14.30 -0.05
N SER A 90 4.68 -14.07 -0.54
CA SER A 90 5.65 -13.11 0.02
C SER A 90 5.83 -11.84 -0.83
N CYS A 91 5.00 -11.62 -1.85
CA CYS A 91 5.06 -10.48 -2.76
C CYS A 91 4.21 -9.31 -2.24
N TYR A 92 4.70 -8.08 -2.42
CA TYR A 92 3.98 -6.85 -2.09
C TYR A 92 2.57 -6.79 -2.69
N TRP A 93 2.41 -7.25 -3.93
CA TRP A 93 1.12 -7.16 -4.61
C TRP A 93 0.05 -8.13 -4.08
N ALA A 94 0.44 -9.15 -3.30
CA ALA A 94 -0.48 -10.09 -2.69
C ALA A 94 -0.66 -9.83 -1.19
N HIS A 95 0.45 -9.54 -0.49
CA HIS A 95 0.50 -9.36 0.95
C HIS A 95 1.38 -8.15 1.32
N PRO A 96 0.94 -6.91 1.01
CA PRO A 96 1.70 -5.69 1.29
C PRO A 96 1.97 -5.48 2.79
N GLU A 97 1.23 -6.15 3.67
CA GLU A 97 1.42 -6.17 5.12
C GLU A 97 2.67 -6.95 5.59
N SER A 98 3.18 -7.91 4.80
CA SER A 98 4.23 -8.84 5.26
C SER A 98 5.14 -9.35 4.13
N TYR A 99 5.33 -8.55 3.08
CA TYR A 99 6.10 -8.93 1.91
C TYR A 99 7.61 -8.84 2.12
N THR A 100 8.35 -9.59 1.31
CA THR A 100 9.82 -9.53 1.25
C THR A 100 10.34 -9.05 -0.10
N HIS A 101 9.50 -9.01 -1.13
CA HIS A 101 9.89 -8.59 -2.49
C HIS A 101 8.76 -7.93 -3.26
N ILE A 102 9.10 -7.26 -4.36
CA ILE A 102 8.11 -6.75 -5.33
C ILE A 102 8.37 -7.40 -6.68
N ALA A 103 7.47 -8.30 -7.08
CA ALA A 103 7.54 -9.04 -8.36
C ALA A 103 8.89 -9.77 -8.56
N MET A 104 9.31 -10.52 -7.54
CA MET A 104 10.57 -11.27 -7.45
C MET A 104 11.84 -10.41 -7.47
N ARG A 105 11.72 -9.10 -7.27
CA ARG A 105 12.87 -8.19 -7.14
C ARG A 105 13.06 -7.80 -5.69
N ASP A 106 14.33 -7.69 -5.31
CA ASP A 106 14.77 -7.32 -3.96
C ASP A 106 14.46 -5.85 -3.64
N ILE A 107 13.19 -5.55 -3.41
CA ILE A 107 12.64 -4.21 -3.26
C ILE A 107 11.76 -4.18 -2.01
N ARG A 108 11.97 -3.16 -1.19
CA ARG A 108 11.08 -2.77 -0.11
C ARG A 108 10.77 -1.30 -0.24
N ARG A 109 9.50 -0.99 -0.14
CA ARG A 109 8.91 0.33 -0.25
C ARG A 109 8.42 0.76 1.13
N LEU A 110 8.77 1.98 1.49
CA LEU A 110 8.20 2.71 2.60
C LEU A 110 7.63 3.99 2.01
N ASP A 111 6.33 4.20 2.19
CA ASP A 111 5.67 5.44 1.82
C ASP A 111 5.55 6.32 3.06
N LEU A 112 5.73 7.62 2.88
CA LEU A 112 5.56 8.63 3.92
C LEU A 112 4.61 9.70 3.37
N LEU A 113 3.62 10.06 4.17
CA LEU A 113 2.68 11.13 3.88
C LEU A 113 2.69 12.09 5.08
N TRP A 114 2.90 13.36 4.80
CA TRP A 114 2.70 14.43 5.76
C TRP A 114 1.39 15.12 5.38
N SER A 115 0.43 15.15 6.30
CA SER A 115 -0.89 15.73 6.05
C SER A 115 -1.24 16.76 7.11
N GLY A 116 -2.06 17.76 6.75
CA GLY A 116 -2.49 18.81 7.69
C GLY A 116 -1.30 19.53 8.35
N GLU A 117 -1.24 19.49 9.67
CA GLU A 117 -0.21 20.18 10.47
C GLU A 117 1.20 19.60 10.28
N GLU A 118 1.31 18.34 9.82
CA GLU A 118 2.59 17.69 9.58
C GLU A 118 3.33 18.24 8.36
N THR A 119 2.64 18.97 7.47
CA THR A 119 3.23 19.55 6.26
C THR A 119 4.40 20.49 6.55
N ALA A 120 4.37 21.21 7.68
CA ALA A 120 5.50 22.02 8.15
C ALA A 120 6.76 21.18 8.42
N GLN A 121 6.62 19.93 8.86
CA GLN A 121 7.75 19.02 9.06
C GLN A 121 8.35 18.57 7.72
N TYR A 122 7.52 18.38 6.70
CA TYR A 122 7.97 18.08 5.35
C TYR A 122 8.77 19.25 4.76
N ASP A 123 8.31 20.48 4.93
CA ASP A 123 9.01 21.66 4.43
C ASP A 123 10.40 21.78 5.06
N LEU A 124 10.50 21.59 6.38
CA LEU A 124 11.78 21.52 7.09
C LEU A 124 12.68 20.40 6.56
N LEU A 125 12.13 19.21 6.28
CA LEU A 125 12.87 18.11 5.68
C LEU A 125 13.44 18.50 4.30
N VAL A 126 12.68 19.20 3.47
CA VAL A 126 13.11 19.64 2.14
C VAL A 126 14.20 20.71 2.26
N GLU A 127 14.07 21.65 3.17
CA GLU A 127 15.11 22.65 3.47
C GLU A 127 16.42 21.99 3.90
N GLU A 128 16.37 21.09 4.87
CA GLU A 128 17.54 20.35 5.36
C GLU A 128 18.19 19.49 4.27
N ALA A 129 17.38 18.83 3.43
CA ALA A 129 17.88 18.07 2.29
C ALA A 129 18.60 18.96 1.28
N THR A 130 18.06 20.15 1.02
CA THR A 130 18.63 21.13 0.07
C THR A 130 19.96 21.69 0.56
N LYS A 131 20.09 22.00 1.85
CA LYS A 131 21.35 22.47 2.47
C LYS A 131 22.53 21.53 2.20
N ILE A 132 22.26 20.23 2.06
CA ILE A 132 23.27 19.21 1.76
C ILE A 132 23.20 18.67 0.32
N GLN A 133 22.49 19.36 -0.58
CA GLN A 133 22.32 19.02 -1.99
C GLN A 133 21.81 17.59 -2.24
N LYS A 134 20.86 17.13 -1.41
CA LYS A 134 20.21 15.83 -1.55
C LYS A 134 18.70 15.98 -1.77
N LYS A 135 18.09 14.96 -2.36
CA LYS A 135 16.63 14.83 -2.41
C LYS A 135 16.10 14.35 -1.06
N ALA A 136 14.91 14.82 -0.67
CA ALA A 136 14.27 14.46 0.60
C ALA A 136 14.25 12.93 0.89
N PRO A 137 13.91 12.03 -0.05
CA PRO A 137 13.94 10.59 0.23
C PRO A 137 15.33 10.06 0.58
N GLU A 138 16.38 10.55 -0.07
CA GLU A 138 17.75 10.16 0.25
C GLU A 138 18.23 10.77 1.56
N TYR A 139 17.77 11.97 1.90
CA TYR A 139 17.99 12.56 3.22
C TYR A 139 17.40 11.67 4.32
N VAL A 140 16.13 11.27 4.20
CA VAL A 140 15.46 10.38 5.16
C VAL A 140 16.22 9.06 5.30
N LYS A 141 16.61 8.42 4.19
CA LYS A 141 17.43 7.19 4.25
C LYS A 141 18.74 7.40 5.00
N ASN A 142 19.39 8.56 4.87
CA ASN A 142 20.63 8.85 5.60
C ASN A 142 20.39 9.02 7.10
N VAL A 143 19.33 9.73 7.50
CA VAL A 143 18.93 9.84 8.90
C VAL A 143 18.74 8.45 9.51
N LEU A 144 17.99 7.57 8.84
CA LEU A 144 17.78 6.19 9.29
C LEU A 144 19.08 5.39 9.35
N ARG A 145 19.93 5.45 8.32
CA ARG A 145 21.25 4.77 8.32
C ARG A 145 22.09 5.21 9.52
N ASN A 146 22.12 6.51 9.82
CA ASN A 146 22.89 7.05 10.93
C ASN A 146 22.32 6.62 12.28
N HIS A 147 20.99 6.65 12.44
CA HIS A 147 20.31 6.20 13.64
C HIS A 147 20.64 4.73 13.96
N PHE A 148 20.53 3.83 12.98
CA PHE A 148 20.83 2.41 13.20
C PHE A 148 22.32 2.13 13.43
N LYS A 149 23.22 2.91 12.80
CA LYS A 149 24.67 2.82 13.09
C LYS A 149 24.98 3.17 14.55
N GLN A 150 24.35 4.19 15.10
CA GLN A 150 24.56 4.60 16.50
C GLN A 150 24.01 3.55 17.47
N LYS A 151 22.82 3.01 17.18
CA LYS A 151 22.22 1.93 17.99
C LYS A 151 23.09 0.66 18.02
N ASN A 152 23.73 0.32 16.90
CA ASN A 152 24.59 -0.86 16.79
C ASN A 152 26.02 -0.63 17.32
N ASN A 153 26.36 0.60 17.70
CA ASN A 153 27.64 0.95 18.31
C ASN A 153 27.38 1.65 19.64
N PRO A 154 26.92 0.91 20.67
CA PRO A 154 26.71 1.49 21.99
C PRO A 154 28.06 1.94 22.51
N ARG A 155 28.31 3.26 22.47
CA ARG A 155 29.37 3.83 23.29
C ARG A 155 28.96 3.57 24.72
N GLU A 156 29.77 2.77 25.41
CA GLU A 156 29.75 2.55 26.85
C GLU A 156 29.51 3.90 27.55
N ILE A 157 28.39 3.98 28.27
CA ILE A 157 28.24 4.89 29.40
C ILE A 157 28.52 4.06 30.64
#